data_AF-A0AAU6EGL5-F1
#
_entry.id   AF-A0AAU6EGL5-F1
#
_cell.length_a   1.000
_cell.length_b   1.000
_cell.length_c   1.000
_cell.angle_alpha   90.00
_cell.angle_beta   90.00
_cell.angle_gamma   90.00
#
_symmetry.space_group_name_H-M   'P 1'
#
loop_
_entity.id
_entity.type
_entity.pdbx_description
1 polymer ?
#
loop_
_entity_poly.entity_id
_entity_poly.type
_entity_poly.pdbx_seq_one_letter_code
_entity_poly.pdbx_strand_id
1 'polypeptide(L)'
;MTKKIPPTHPVTPGSVWRDRGDLFGTRTLRVERIEGERAVCITLTNSYEVQRQLTLAARCPEGSPFSNTRDMRGFTTRILLDRFRPTASGFDFITAAVETPDHTSFPIRPVRGAAPTPPRTVAAPRNPARSNTHEVTSS
;
A
#
# COMPACT_ATOMS: atom_id res chain seq x y z
N MET A 1 42.37 -12.80 3.67
CA MET A 1 41.17 -13.65 3.81
C MET A 1 40.00 -12.96 3.13
N THR A 2 39.76 -13.24 1.85
CA THR A 2 38.67 -12.65 1.06
C THR A 2 37.38 -13.34 1.48
N LYS A 3 36.59 -12.70 2.34
CA LYS A 3 35.26 -13.20 2.70
C LYS A 3 34.45 -13.27 1.40
N LYS A 4 34.12 -14.49 0.98
CA LYS A 4 33.22 -14.78 -0.14
C LYS A 4 31.93 -14.01 0.14
N ILE A 5 31.71 -12.91 -0.57
CA ILE A 5 30.45 -12.17 -0.48
C ILE A 5 29.41 -13.10 -1.11
N PRO A 6 28.39 -13.55 -0.37
CA PRO A 6 27.37 -14.46 -0.90
C PRO A 6 26.67 -13.81 -2.11
N PRO A 7 26.10 -14.62 -3.02
CA PRO A 7 25.46 -14.12 -4.22
C PRO A 7 24.36 -13.12 -3.87
N THR A 8 24.53 -11.89 -4.33
CA THR A 8 23.54 -10.81 -4.23
C THR A 8 22.29 -11.26 -4.96
N HIS A 9 21.15 -11.39 -4.26
CA HIS A 9 19.88 -11.72 -4.91
C HIS A 9 19.59 -10.68 -6.00
N PRO A 10 19.16 -11.10 -7.21
CA PRO A 10 18.81 -10.16 -8.25
C PRO A 10 17.60 -9.34 -7.80
N VAL A 11 17.69 -8.01 -7.96
CA VAL A 11 16.56 -7.10 -7.71
C VAL A 11 15.58 -7.28 -8.86
N THR A 12 14.39 -7.81 -8.58
CA THR A 12 13.35 -8.04 -9.58
C THR A 12 12.06 -7.31 -9.21
N PRO A 13 11.26 -6.85 -10.19
CA PRO A 13 9.90 -6.38 -9.93
C PRO A 13 9.11 -7.41 -9.11
N GLY A 14 8.47 -6.96 -8.04
CA GLY A 14 7.73 -7.81 -7.10
C GLY A 14 8.53 -8.28 -5.89
N SER A 15 9.87 -8.23 -5.92
CA SER A 15 10.71 -8.64 -4.78
C SER A 15 10.55 -7.70 -3.59
N VAL A 16 10.70 -8.26 -2.38
CA VAL A 16 10.55 -7.52 -1.11
C VAL A 16 11.88 -7.48 -0.38
N TRP A 17 12.24 -6.28 0.05
CA TRP A 17 13.52 -5.95 0.66
C TRP A 17 13.31 -5.19 1.96
N ARG A 18 14.20 -5.44 2.92
CA ARG A 18 14.22 -4.82 4.23
C ARG A 18 15.42 -3.89 4.33
N ASP A 19 15.22 -2.63 4.67
CA ASP A 19 16.30 -1.69 4.94
C ASP A 19 17.15 -2.19 6.12
N ARG A 20 18.48 -2.16 6.10
CA ARG A 20 19.28 -2.73 7.22
C ARG A 20 19.52 -1.76 8.38
N GLY A 21 18.96 -0.55 8.34
CA GLY A 21 19.24 0.55 9.27
C GLY A 21 19.50 0.16 10.73
N ASP A 22 20.67 0.56 11.23
CA ASP A 22 21.31 0.03 12.45
C ASP A 22 20.63 0.37 13.78
N LEU A 23 19.62 1.26 13.80
CA LEU A 23 19.19 1.87 15.06
C LEU A 23 17.68 1.83 15.36
N PHE A 24 16.78 1.95 14.37
CA PHE A 24 15.36 2.15 14.69
C PHE A 24 14.40 1.57 13.65
N GLY A 25 14.46 0.24 13.48
CA GLY A 25 13.44 -0.52 12.80
C GLY A 25 13.47 -0.37 11.28
N THR A 26 13.72 -1.49 10.66
CA THR A 26 13.93 -1.64 9.24
C THR A 26 12.60 -1.59 8.49
N ARG A 27 12.35 -0.49 7.75
CA ARG A 27 11.22 -0.46 6.81
C ARG A 27 11.37 -1.58 5.77
N THR A 28 10.24 -2.07 5.28
CA THR A 28 10.19 -3.02 4.16
C THR A 28 9.64 -2.33 2.93
N LEU A 29 10.22 -2.68 1.78
CA LEU A 29 9.93 -2.10 0.48
C LEU A 29 9.64 -3.22 -0.51
N ARG A 30 8.70 -3.01 -1.42
CA ARG A 30 8.49 -3.86 -2.59
C ARG A 30 8.99 -3.14 -3.83
N VAL A 31 9.78 -3.81 -4.66
CA VAL A 31 10.16 -3.29 -5.97
C VAL A 31 8.94 -3.35 -6.89
N GLU A 32 8.53 -2.21 -7.44
CA GLU A 32 7.43 -2.13 -8.39
C GLU A 32 7.94 -2.36 -9.81
N ARG A 33 9.00 -1.65 -10.19
CA ARG A 33 9.65 -1.73 -11.51
C ARG A 33 11.10 -1.25 -11.42
N ILE A 34 11.86 -1.50 -12.48
CA ILE A 34 13.25 -1.05 -12.61
C ILE A 34 13.32 -0.02 -13.74
N GLU A 35 13.91 1.14 -13.46
CA GLU A 35 14.12 2.24 -14.38
C GLU A 35 15.63 2.51 -14.49
N GLY A 36 16.28 1.87 -15.46
CA GLY A 36 17.74 1.95 -15.63
C GLY A 36 18.49 1.43 -14.39
N GLU A 37 19.27 2.30 -13.74
CA GLU A 37 20.06 1.97 -12.54
C GLU A 37 19.27 2.12 -11.23
N ARG A 38 17.97 2.39 -11.30
CA ARG A 38 17.12 2.64 -10.12
C ARG A 38 15.96 1.66 -10.06
N ALA A 39 15.71 1.13 -8.87
CA ALA A 39 14.45 0.47 -8.55
C ALA A 39 13.43 1.52 -8.08
N VAL A 40 12.23 1.44 -8.63
CA VAL A 40 11.06 2.16 -8.12
C VAL A 40 10.42 1.25 -7.07
N CYS A 41 10.36 1.70 -5.83
CA CYS A 41 9.96 0.89 -4.69
C CYS A 41 8.78 1.51 -3.94
N ILE A 42 7.83 0.69 -3.55
CA ILE A 42 6.71 1.07 -2.69
C ILE A 42 7.03 0.67 -1.27
N THR A 43 6.83 1.59 -0.33
CA THR A 43 7.02 1.31 1.10
C THR A 43 5.86 0.49 1.63
N LEU A 44 6.15 -0.69 2.19
CA LEU A 44 5.15 -1.58 2.78
C LEU A 44 4.97 -1.31 4.27
N THR A 45 6.07 -1.03 4.98
CA THR A 45 6.06 -0.73 6.42
C THR A 45 6.84 0.54 6.70
N ASN A 46 6.40 1.31 7.69
CA ASN A 46 7.16 2.44 8.18
C ASN A 46 8.43 1.97 8.89
N SER A 47 9.43 2.85 8.99
CA SER A 47 10.49 2.65 9.98
C SER A 47 9.89 2.72 11.38
N TYR A 48 10.57 2.13 12.35
CA TYR A 48 10.07 2.16 13.73
C TYR A 48 9.97 3.59 14.24
N GLU A 49 10.91 4.48 13.91
CA GLU A 49 10.86 5.87 14.36
C GLU A 49 9.66 6.62 13.78
N VAL A 50 9.37 6.46 12.48
CA VAL A 50 8.16 7.06 11.86
C VAL A 50 6.90 6.49 12.53
N GLN A 51 6.84 5.17 12.72
CA GLN A 51 5.68 4.54 13.36
C GLN A 51 5.49 5.02 14.81
N ARG A 52 6.58 5.15 15.57
CA ARG A 52 6.59 5.66 16.95
C ARG A 52 6.09 7.10 17.01
N GLN A 53 6.57 7.96 16.12
CA GLN A 53 6.15 9.37 16.04
C GLN A 53 4.67 9.50 15.67
N LEU A 54 4.18 8.70 14.71
CA LEU A 54 2.75 8.64 14.39
C LEU A 54 1.90 8.21 15.59
N THR A 55 2.36 7.19 16.34
CA THR A 55 1.67 6.74 17.55
C THR A 55 1.66 7.81 18.65
N LEU A 56 2.74 8.57 18.82
CA LEU A 56 2.81 9.65 19.80
C LEU A 56 1.91 10.83 19.40
N ALA A 57 1.92 11.22 18.13
CA ALA A 57 1.03 12.27 17.62
C ALA A 57 -0.45 11.91 17.79
N ALA A 58 -0.83 10.65 17.59
CA ALA A 58 -2.21 10.18 17.79
C ALA A 58 -2.67 10.24 19.27
N ARG A 59 -1.73 10.18 20.23
CA ARG A 59 -2.05 10.26 21.67
C ARG A 59 -2.16 11.69 22.19
N CYS A 60 -1.50 12.63 21.53
CA CYS A 60 -1.45 14.05 21.92
C CYS A 60 -1.71 14.94 20.69
N PRO A 61 -2.97 15.07 20.26
CA PRO A 61 -3.31 15.77 19.02
C PRO A 61 -3.02 17.28 19.07
N GLU A 62 -3.10 17.92 20.24
CA GLU A 62 -2.73 19.32 20.42
C GLU A 62 -1.24 19.46 20.78
N GLY A 63 -0.49 20.20 19.96
CA GLY A 63 0.88 20.63 20.28
C GLY A 63 1.96 19.55 20.18
N SER A 64 1.66 18.36 19.66
CA SER A 64 2.70 17.35 19.44
C SER A 64 3.78 17.88 18.48
N PRO A 65 5.08 17.79 18.85
CA PRO A 65 6.17 18.15 17.94
C PRO A 65 6.25 17.23 16.72
N PHE A 66 5.48 16.13 16.72
CA PHE A 66 5.45 15.11 15.67
C PHE A 66 4.20 15.21 14.78
N SER A 67 3.41 16.28 14.90
CA SER A 67 2.18 16.50 14.09
C SER A 67 2.43 16.49 12.58
N ASN A 68 3.64 16.86 12.14
CA ASN A 68 4.07 16.84 10.74
C ASN A 68 4.57 15.47 10.26
N THR A 69 4.62 14.46 11.13
CA THR A 69 5.08 13.13 10.74
C THR A 69 4.05 12.50 9.81
N ARG A 70 4.52 12.08 8.63
CA ARG A 70 3.66 11.48 7.62
C ARG A 70 3.84 9.96 7.58
N ASP A 71 2.73 9.26 7.44
CA ASP A 71 2.74 7.83 7.08
C ASP A 71 3.37 7.64 5.71
N MET A 72 4.41 6.83 5.64
CA MET A 72 5.17 6.56 4.42
C MET A 72 4.69 5.28 3.72
N ARG A 73 3.76 4.52 4.30
CA ARG A 73 3.18 3.33 3.65
C ARG A 73 2.49 3.71 2.35
N GLY A 74 2.73 2.92 1.31
CA GLY A 74 2.26 3.20 -0.04
C GLY A 74 3.06 4.28 -0.78
N PHE A 75 4.02 4.95 -0.13
CA PHE A 75 4.84 5.95 -0.80
C PHE A 75 5.88 5.32 -1.72
N THR A 76 5.97 5.84 -2.93
CA THR A 76 6.91 5.40 -3.96
C THR A 76 8.22 6.16 -3.86
N THR A 77 9.33 5.44 -3.86
CA THR A 77 10.69 5.97 -3.79
C THR A 77 11.56 5.40 -4.90
N ARG A 78 12.56 6.16 -5.34
CA ARG A 78 13.56 5.70 -6.32
C ARG A 78 14.86 5.41 -5.60
N ILE A 79 15.35 4.18 -5.70
CA ILE A 79 16.54 3.70 -4.97
C ILE A 79 17.54 3.14 -5.97
N LEU A 80 18.82 3.50 -5.85
CA LEU A 80 19.88 2.95 -6.69
C LEU A 80 20.00 1.44 -6.49
N LEU A 81 20.13 0.68 -7.57
CA LEU A 81 20.26 -0.78 -7.53
C LEU A 81 21.46 -1.23 -6.69
N ASP A 82 22.54 -0.44 -6.66
CA ASP A 82 23.74 -0.71 -5.84
C ASP A 82 23.46 -0.73 -4.32
N ARG A 83 22.39 -0.07 -3.87
CA ARG A 83 21.98 -0.09 -2.46
C ARG A 83 21.39 -1.42 -2.03
N PHE A 84 20.90 -2.24 -2.96
CA PHE A 84 20.36 -3.59 -2.70
C PHE A 84 21.47 -4.65 -2.55
N ARG A 85 22.58 -4.23 -1.94
CA ARG A 85 23.70 -5.08 -1.57
C ARG A 85 23.75 -5.16 -0.06
N PRO A 86 24.19 -6.31 0.51
CA PRO A 86 24.33 -6.48 1.96
C PRO A 86 25.54 -5.69 2.49
N THR A 87 25.51 -4.37 2.36
CA THR A 87 26.44 -3.41 2.99
C THR A 87 25.88 -3.00 4.36
N ALA A 88 26.68 -2.29 5.17
CA ALA A 88 26.23 -1.80 6.48
C ALA A 88 24.97 -0.92 6.38
N SER A 89 24.82 -0.16 5.29
CA SER A 89 23.64 0.69 5.03
C SER A 89 22.73 0.16 3.92
N GLY A 90 22.76 -1.14 3.65
CA GLY A 90 22.13 -1.76 2.48
C GLY A 90 20.69 -2.24 2.73
N PHE A 91 20.22 -3.08 1.81
CA PHE A 91 18.96 -3.81 1.96
C PHE A 91 19.22 -5.31 2.08
N ASP A 92 18.49 -5.95 2.98
CA ASP A 92 18.39 -7.39 3.10
C ASP A 92 17.22 -7.89 2.25
N PHE A 93 17.47 -8.93 1.45
CA PHE A 93 16.42 -9.61 0.70
C PHE A 93 15.51 -10.40 1.64
N ILE A 94 14.19 -10.25 1.51
CA ILE A 94 13.21 -11.03 2.29
C ILE A 94 12.61 -12.14 1.42
N THR A 95 11.99 -11.76 0.31
CA THR A 95 11.30 -12.70 -0.57
C THR A 95 11.41 -12.27 -2.02
N ALA A 96 11.50 -13.28 -2.89
CA ALA A 96 11.38 -13.07 -4.32
C ALA A 96 9.97 -12.61 -4.66
N ALA A 97 9.83 -11.98 -5.82
CA ALA A 97 8.54 -11.87 -6.44
C ALA A 97 7.96 -13.28 -6.56
N VAL A 98 6.81 -13.51 -5.95
CA VAL A 98 6.01 -14.66 -6.34
C VAL A 98 5.58 -14.33 -7.75
N GLU A 99 6.17 -15.02 -8.74
CA GLU A 99 5.59 -15.07 -10.08
C GLU A 99 4.18 -15.60 -9.86
N THR A 100 3.21 -14.69 -9.75
CA THR A 100 1.81 -15.06 -9.91
C THR A 100 1.75 -15.58 -11.33
N PRO A 101 1.52 -16.89 -11.56
CA PRO A 101 1.37 -17.39 -12.90
C PRO A 101 0.26 -16.56 -13.55
N ASP A 102 0.54 -16.03 -14.73
CA ASP A 102 -0.37 -15.21 -15.52
C ASP A 102 -1.76 -15.84 -15.52
N HIS A 103 -2.67 -15.28 -14.71
CA HIS A 103 -4.07 -15.66 -14.68
C HIS A 103 -4.84 -15.11 -15.89
N THR A 104 -4.15 -14.83 -16.99
CA THR A 104 -4.71 -14.33 -18.25
C THR A 104 -4.95 -15.44 -19.27
N SER A 105 -4.92 -16.71 -18.86
CA SER A 105 -5.34 -17.83 -19.71
C SER A 105 -6.44 -18.65 -19.05
N PHE A 106 -7.56 -18.01 -18.73
CA PHE A 106 -8.82 -18.73 -18.60
C PHE A 106 -9.33 -19.05 -20.02
N PRO A 107 -9.47 -20.32 -20.42
CA PRO A 107 -10.27 -20.63 -21.60
C PRO A 107 -11.71 -20.23 -21.29
N ILE A 108 -12.21 -19.19 -21.97
CA ILE A 108 -13.63 -18.87 -22.01
C ILE A 108 -14.34 -20.10 -22.59
N ARG A 109 -14.87 -20.96 -21.73
CA ARG A 109 -15.87 -21.95 -22.14
C ARG A 109 -17.13 -21.19 -22.51
N PRO A 110 -17.71 -21.35 -23.71
CA PRO A 110 -19.01 -20.80 -24.01
C PRO A 110 -20.05 -21.58 -23.18
N VAL A 111 -20.59 -20.95 -22.14
CA VAL A 111 -21.73 -21.51 -21.40
C VAL A 111 -22.97 -21.34 -22.26
N ARG A 112 -23.42 -22.46 -22.79
CA ARG A 112 -24.68 -22.62 -23.51
C ARG A 112 -25.83 -22.53 -22.50
N GLY A 113 -26.69 -21.53 -22.65
CA GLY A 113 -28.11 -21.55 -22.30
C GLY A 113 -28.51 -21.56 -20.82
N ALA A 114 -28.99 -20.41 -20.33
CA ALA A 114 -30.08 -20.38 -19.35
C ALA A 114 -30.88 -19.07 -19.51
N ALA A 115 -32.20 -19.21 -19.53
CA ALA A 115 -33.23 -18.26 -19.95
C ALA A 115 -33.33 -16.95 -19.13
N PRO A 116 -33.94 -15.88 -19.69
CA PRO A 116 -34.18 -14.64 -18.97
C PRO A 116 -35.25 -14.81 -17.88
N THR A 117 -34.92 -14.38 -16.65
CA THR A 117 -35.86 -14.30 -15.53
C THR A 117 -36.67 -13.00 -15.63
N PRO A 118 -38.00 -13.00 -15.36
CA PRO A 118 -38.83 -11.80 -15.46
C PRO A 118 -38.57 -10.77 -14.34
N PRO A 119 -38.85 -9.47 -14.57
CA PRO A 119 -38.67 -8.43 -13.56
C PRO A 119 -39.68 -8.57 -12.42
N ARG A 120 -39.15 -8.53 -11.19
CA ARG A 120 -39.91 -8.60 -9.94
C ARG A 120 -40.51 -7.23 -9.62
N THR A 121 -41.83 -7.12 -9.76
CA THR A 121 -42.64 -6.01 -9.23
C THR A 121 -42.45 -5.91 -7.73
N VAL A 122 -42.01 -4.75 -7.23
CA VAL A 122 -42.11 -4.39 -5.81
C VAL A 122 -42.77 -3.03 -5.69
N ALA A 123 -43.88 -3.03 -4.96
CA ALA A 123 -44.78 -1.92 -4.73
C ALA A 123 -44.14 -0.77 -3.92
N ALA A 124 -44.65 0.43 -4.18
CA ALA A 124 -44.33 1.66 -3.46
C ALA A 124 -44.74 1.63 -1.98
N PRO A 125 -44.07 2.43 -1.13
CA PRO A 125 -44.75 3.05 -0.01
C PRO A 125 -44.85 4.58 -0.16
N ARG A 126 -46.11 4.99 0.07
CA ARG A 126 -46.69 6.32 0.29
C ARG A 126 -45.80 7.32 1.02
N ASN A 127 -45.77 8.54 0.49
CA ASN A 127 -45.22 9.75 1.11
C ASN A 127 -46.36 10.52 1.81
N PRO A 128 -46.37 10.71 3.14
CA PRO A 128 -47.35 11.57 3.78
C PRO A 128 -46.87 13.04 3.86
N ALA A 129 -47.69 13.91 3.26
CA ALA A 129 -48.04 15.27 3.68
C ALA A 129 -46.90 16.27 4.01
N ARG A 130 -46.70 17.19 3.08
CA ARG A 130 -46.28 18.58 3.37
C ARG A 130 -47.35 19.26 4.22
N SER A 131 -47.01 19.68 5.43
CA SER A 131 -47.72 20.76 6.13
C SER A 131 -46.95 22.06 5.94
N ASN A 132 -47.54 22.96 5.17
CA ASN A 132 -47.22 24.39 5.20
C ASN A 132 -47.86 24.96 6.48
N THR A 133 -47.09 25.66 7.30
CA THR A 133 -47.65 26.57 8.30
C THR A 133 -46.77 27.82 8.33
N HIS A 134 -47.36 28.92 7.87
CA HIS A 134 -46.92 30.28 8.12
C HIS A 134 -47.16 30.62 9.60
N GLU A 135 -46.23 31.37 10.22
CA GLU A 135 -46.46 32.57 11.07
C GLU A 135 -45.10 33.03 11.64
N VAL A 136 -44.60 34.21 11.27
CA VAL A 136 -44.74 35.55 11.91
C VAL A 136 -43.90 35.75 13.18
N THR A 137 -42.91 36.65 13.09
CA THR A 137 -42.31 37.61 14.08
C THR A 137 -40.82 37.81 13.74
N SER A 138 -40.13 38.95 13.84
CA SER A 138 -40.40 40.32 14.27
C SER A 138 -39.23 41.18 13.76
N SER A 139 -39.46 42.44 13.36
CA SER A 139 -38.62 43.63 13.62
C SER A 139 -39.30 44.87 13.04
#